data_AF-A0A2H3CYB7-F1
#
_entry.id   AF-A0A2H3CYB7-F1
#
_cell.length_a   1.000
_cell.length_b   1.000
_cell.length_c   1.000
_cell.angle_alpha   90.00
_cell.angle_beta   90.00
_cell.angle_gamma   90.00
#
_symmetry.space_group_name_H-M   'P 1'
#
loop_
_entity.id
_entity.type
_entity.pdbx_description
1 polymer ?
#
loop_
_entity_poly.entity_id
_entity_poly.type
_entity_poly.pdbx_seq_one_letter_code
_entity_poly.pdbx_strand_id
1 'polypeptide(L)'
;MGKLSWFKDVNIAGSRLKFGLQPIPLDVSDPETIDDYRKTVVQSMEKWVLTEIGNSRKLYLLHDRKEPRKGKTPGPVALKMRTYLDVTTAKHRDALVSIVLSTHKLAVERLRWTTPSTERGDRLCRMCMADVETPEHVLFRCTGNDNNDIDLGDDEEKARVMTKMLKLRKSFWSDIACVAPQMAPPSAPQDDTALLKFLLAHRPSIEVTAKYCYRVLKNVYKVPMYQP
;
A
#
# COMPACT_ATOMS: atom_id res chain seq x y z
N MET A 1 10.78 -49.70 8.87
CA MET A 1 9.46 -49.09 8.59
C MET A 1 9.27 -47.90 9.51
N GLY A 2 9.35 -46.67 8.98
CA GLY A 2 9.17 -45.43 9.76
C GLY A 2 7.70 -45.25 10.17
N LYS A 3 7.46 -44.76 11.39
CA LYS A 3 6.11 -44.61 11.96
C LYS A 3 5.25 -43.69 11.06
N LEU A 4 4.03 -44.13 10.74
CA LEU A 4 2.93 -43.40 10.07
C LEU A 4 2.52 -42.07 10.74
N SER A 5 3.21 -41.64 11.80
CA SER A 5 2.88 -40.44 12.58
C SER A 5 3.11 -39.16 11.78
N TRP A 6 4.23 -39.02 11.09
CA TRP A 6 4.57 -37.80 10.37
C TRP A 6 3.59 -37.49 9.23
N PHE A 7 3.11 -38.53 8.53
CA PHE A 7 2.14 -38.39 7.44
C PHE A 7 0.82 -37.80 7.93
N LYS A 8 0.32 -38.35 9.05
CA LYS A 8 -0.89 -37.86 9.70
C LYS A 8 -0.69 -36.43 10.20
N ASP A 9 0.47 -36.13 10.78
CA ASP A 9 0.81 -34.79 11.27
C ASP A 9 0.85 -33.75 10.14
N VAL A 10 1.43 -34.08 8.99
CA VAL A 10 1.48 -33.20 7.81
C VAL A 10 0.06 -32.92 7.28
N ASN A 11 -0.79 -33.93 7.20
CA ASN A 11 -2.18 -33.74 6.76
C ASN A 11 -3.01 -32.94 7.78
N ILE A 12 -2.81 -33.17 9.08
CA ILE A 12 -3.44 -32.34 10.13
C ILE A 12 -2.95 -30.88 10.01
N ALA A 13 -1.65 -30.66 9.85
CA ALA A 13 -1.10 -29.32 9.67
C ALA A 13 -1.66 -28.65 8.40
N GLY A 14 -1.70 -29.38 7.29
CA GLY A 14 -2.26 -28.94 6.01
C GLY A 14 -3.73 -28.52 6.13
N SER A 15 -4.55 -29.31 6.84
CA SER A 15 -5.98 -29.01 7.06
C SER A 15 -6.23 -27.73 7.87
N ARG A 16 -5.23 -27.25 8.63
CA ARG A 16 -5.31 -26.03 9.45
C ARG A 16 -4.85 -24.78 8.71
N LEU A 17 -4.31 -24.92 7.51
CA LEU A 17 -3.89 -23.78 6.69
C LEU A 17 -5.11 -22.98 6.23
N LYS A 18 -4.91 -21.68 5.98
CA LYS A 18 -5.96 -20.79 5.48
C LYS A 18 -6.32 -21.01 4.01
N PHE A 19 -5.56 -21.87 3.32
CA PHE A 19 -5.77 -22.25 1.94
C PHE A 19 -5.97 -23.76 1.83
N GLY A 20 -6.80 -24.17 0.87
CA GLY A 20 -7.06 -25.58 0.62
C GLY A 20 -5.81 -26.28 0.11
N LEU A 21 -5.44 -27.37 0.77
CA LEU A 21 -4.36 -28.25 0.36
C LEU A 21 -4.90 -29.68 0.28
N GLN A 22 -4.63 -30.38 -0.82
CA GLN A 22 -4.98 -31.79 -0.93
C GLN A 22 -4.09 -32.60 0.03
N PRO A 23 -4.62 -33.64 0.69
CA PRO A 23 -3.80 -34.51 1.51
C PRO A 23 -2.65 -35.13 0.72
N ILE A 24 -1.48 -35.29 1.34
CA ILE A 24 -0.37 -36.01 0.70
C ILE A 24 -0.77 -37.49 0.50
N PRO A 25 -0.44 -38.14 -0.64
CA PRO A 25 -0.79 -39.55 -0.88
C PRO A 25 -0.11 -40.52 0.10
N LEU A 26 -0.81 -41.59 0.50
CA LEU A 26 -0.29 -42.59 1.46
C LEU A 26 0.87 -43.42 0.90
N ASP A 27 1.02 -43.50 -0.42
CA ASP A 27 1.98 -44.31 -1.15
C ASP A 27 3.28 -43.57 -1.50
N VAL A 28 3.55 -42.43 -0.84
CA VAL A 28 4.79 -41.66 -1.00
C VAL A 28 5.99 -42.51 -0.61
N SER A 29 6.53 -43.19 -1.62
CA SER A 29 7.71 -44.05 -1.55
C SER A 29 8.89 -43.43 -2.29
N ASP A 30 8.60 -42.42 -3.11
CA ASP A 30 9.52 -41.78 -4.03
C ASP A 30 9.81 -40.32 -3.63
N PRO A 31 11.08 -39.90 -3.57
CA PRO A 31 11.47 -38.52 -3.28
C PRO A 31 10.88 -37.46 -4.24
N GLU A 32 10.67 -37.77 -5.52
CA GLU A 32 10.13 -36.78 -6.48
C GLU A 32 8.69 -36.39 -6.12
N THR A 33 7.90 -37.35 -5.63
CA THR A 33 6.53 -37.11 -5.15
C THR A 33 6.50 -36.12 -3.97
N ILE A 34 7.49 -36.17 -3.07
CA ILE A 34 7.62 -35.23 -1.95
C ILE A 34 7.95 -33.83 -2.48
N ASP A 35 8.87 -33.72 -3.44
CA ASP A 35 9.25 -32.44 -4.04
C ASP A 35 8.09 -31.80 -4.81
N ASP A 36 7.29 -32.59 -5.52
CA ASP A 36 6.11 -32.11 -6.23
C ASP A 36 4.99 -31.67 -5.27
N TYR A 37 4.80 -32.39 -4.16
CA TYR A 37 3.90 -31.95 -3.11
C TYR A 37 4.36 -30.62 -2.49
N ARG A 38 5.66 -30.49 -2.21
CA ARG A 38 6.25 -29.24 -1.70
C ARG A 38 6.03 -28.08 -2.67
N LYS A 39 6.21 -28.28 -3.97
CA LYS A 39 5.88 -27.26 -5.00
C LYS A 39 4.40 -26.89 -4.96
N THR A 40 3.52 -27.88 -4.83
CA THR A 40 2.06 -27.68 -4.75
C THR A 40 1.66 -26.84 -3.53
N VAL A 41 2.29 -27.08 -2.37
CA VAL A 41 2.07 -26.28 -1.15
C VAL A 41 2.43 -24.82 -1.41
N VAL A 42 3.62 -24.56 -1.97
CA VAL A 42 4.08 -23.19 -2.26
C VAL A 42 3.15 -22.50 -3.26
N GLN A 43 2.79 -23.16 -4.36
CA GLN A 43 1.88 -22.60 -5.36
C GLN A 43 0.49 -22.29 -4.79
N SER A 44 -0.04 -23.18 -3.95
CA SER A 44 -1.34 -22.98 -3.29
C SER A 44 -1.31 -21.79 -2.34
N MET A 45 -0.24 -21.66 -1.55
CA MET A 45 -0.01 -20.51 -0.69
C MET A 45 0.12 -19.21 -1.49
N GLU A 46 0.94 -19.18 -2.54
CA GLU A 46 1.14 -17.98 -3.37
C GLU A 46 -0.16 -17.54 -4.04
N LYS A 47 -0.94 -18.49 -4.56
CA LYS A 47 -2.26 -18.23 -5.13
C LYS A 47 -3.19 -17.62 -4.09
N TRP A 48 -3.25 -18.21 -2.90
CA TRP A 48 -4.07 -17.70 -1.80
C TRP A 48 -3.68 -16.27 -1.40
N VAL A 49 -2.38 -16.00 -1.21
CA VAL A 49 -1.88 -14.65 -0.88
C VAL A 49 -2.29 -13.64 -1.96
N LEU A 50 -2.14 -13.98 -3.24
CA LEU A 50 -2.55 -13.10 -4.34
C LEU A 50 -4.06 -12.86 -4.36
N THR A 51 -4.87 -13.88 -4.04
CA THR A 51 -6.33 -13.76 -3.91
C THR A 51 -6.71 -12.85 -2.74
N GLU A 52 -6.10 -13.02 -1.57
CA GLU A 52 -6.36 -12.17 -0.40
C GLU A 52 -5.99 -10.70 -0.67
N ILE A 53 -4.85 -10.48 -1.33
CA ILE A 53 -4.43 -9.14 -1.75
C ILE A 53 -5.47 -8.56 -2.72
N GLY A 54 -5.82 -9.27 -3.79
CA GLY A 54 -6.72 -8.78 -4.83
C GLY A 54 -8.17 -8.53 -4.36
N ASN A 55 -8.63 -9.28 -3.36
CA ASN A 55 -9.96 -9.11 -2.77
C ASN A 55 -10.00 -7.97 -1.73
N SER A 56 -8.84 -7.51 -1.24
CA SER A 56 -8.78 -6.52 -0.18
C SER A 56 -8.92 -5.10 -0.72
N ARG A 57 -10.05 -4.45 -0.40
CA ARG A 57 -10.25 -3.02 -0.70
C ARG A 57 -9.17 -2.10 -0.08
N LYS A 58 -8.44 -2.57 0.93
CA LYS A 58 -7.37 -1.80 1.59
C LYS A 58 -6.06 -1.84 0.82
N LEU A 59 -5.78 -2.96 0.16
CA LEU A 59 -4.49 -3.23 -0.46
C LEU A 59 -4.48 -2.88 -1.95
N TYR A 60 -5.32 -1.93 -2.38
CA TYR A 60 -5.49 -1.57 -3.78
C TYR A 60 -4.19 -1.10 -4.46
N LEU A 61 -3.23 -0.56 -3.69
CA LEU A 61 -1.89 -0.21 -4.17
C LEU A 61 -1.01 -1.43 -4.49
N LEU A 62 -1.37 -2.61 -4.01
CA LEU A 62 -0.71 -3.89 -4.33
C LEU A 62 -1.42 -4.68 -5.46
N HIS A 63 -2.63 -4.28 -5.85
CA HIS A 63 -3.38 -4.96 -6.90
C HIS A 63 -2.65 -4.90 -8.25
N ASP A 64 -2.80 -5.98 -9.03
CA ASP A 64 -2.33 -6.12 -10.42
C ASP A 64 -0.83 -5.90 -10.62
N ARG A 65 -0.05 -5.96 -9.54
CA ARG A 65 1.40 -5.76 -9.61
C ARG A 65 2.07 -6.94 -10.32
N LYS A 66 2.58 -6.67 -11.52
CA LYS A 66 3.38 -7.60 -12.30
C LYS A 66 4.86 -7.31 -12.10
N GLU A 67 5.65 -8.37 -11.96
CA GLU A 67 7.10 -8.27 -11.80
C GLU A 67 7.79 -8.91 -13.01
N PRO A 68 8.95 -8.38 -13.45
CA PRO A 68 9.75 -9.00 -14.50
C PRO A 68 10.12 -10.44 -14.13
N ARG A 69 10.06 -11.35 -15.12
CA ARG A 69 10.42 -12.76 -14.97
C ARG A 69 11.40 -13.13 -16.09
N LYS A 70 12.47 -13.86 -15.75
CA LYS A 70 13.50 -14.24 -16.74
C LYS A 70 12.88 -15.09 -17.85
N GLY A 71 12.98 -14.62 -19.10
CA GLY A 71 12.49 -15.32 -20.29
C GLY A 71 10.96 -15.47 -20.37
N LYS A 72 10.19 -14.72 -19.58
CA LYS A 72 8.72 -14.78 -19.55
C LYS A 72 8.12 -13.37 -19.49
N THR A 73 6.86 -13.25 -19.89
CA THR A 73 6.11 -12.02 -19.68
C THR A 73 6.03 -11.69 -18.18
N PRO A 74 6.01 -10.39 -17.80
CA PRO A 74 5.82 -9.99 -16.42
C PRO A 74 4.55 -10.60 -15.83
N GLY A 75 4.67 -11.18 -14.64
CA GLY A 75 3.57 -11.91 -14.00
C GLY A 75 3.39 -11.53 -12.53
N PRO A 76 2.25 -11.89 -11.91
CA PRO A 76 1.99 -11.58 -10.51
C PRO A 76 2.98 -12.32 -9.62
N VAL A 77 3.54 -11.66 -8.60
CA VAL A 77 4.45 -12.32 -7.65
C VAL A 77 3.92 -12.08 -6.26
N ALA A 78 3.57 -13.16 -5.55
CA ALA A 78 3.04 -13.10 -4.19
C ALA A 78 4.14 -12.62 -3.22
N LEU A 79 5.27 -13.33 -3.21
CA LEU A 79 6.36 -13.15 -2.26
C LEU A 79 7.56 -12.50 -2.94
N LYS A 80 7.78 -11.21 -2.69
CA LYS A 80 8.94 -10.47 -3.20
C LYS A 80 9.30 -9.30 -2.29
N MET A 81 10.59 -9.11 -2.06
CA MET A 81 11.12 -7.88 -1.47
C MET A 81 10.87 -6.71 -2.42
N ARG A 82 10.03 -5.76 -2.00
CA ARG A 82 9.59 -4.64 -2.85
C ARG A 82 10.55 -3.46 -2.73
N THR A 83 10.65 -2.66 -3.79
CA THR A 83 11.51 -1.46 -3.87
C THR A 83 11.32 -0.51 -2.69
N TYR A 84 10.07 -0.26 -2.25
CA TYR A 84 9.79 0.62 -1.12
C TYR A 84 10.31 0.09 0.23
N LEU A 85 10.67 -1.20 0.33
CA LEU A 85 11.30 -1.79 1.51
C LEU A 85 12.83 -1.61 1.52
N ASP A 86 13.42 -1.29 0.38
CA ASP A 86 14.86 -1.01 0.26
C ASP A 86 15.23 0.43 0.68
N VAL A 87 14.24 1.25 1.06
CA VAL A 87 14.46 2.62 1.54
C VAL A 87 15.32 2.58 2.80
N THR A 88 16.44 3.30 2.74
CA THR A 88 17.49 3.31 3.78
C THR A 88 16.99 3.87 5.10
N THR A 89 16.29 5.01 5.05
CA THR A 89 15.81 5.69 6.25
C THR A 89 14.54 5.03 6.79
N ALA A 90 14.63 4.42 7.98
CA ALA A 90 13.53 3.67 8.59
C ALA A 90 12.20 4.45 8.64
N LYS A 91 12.21 5.70 9.12
CA LYS A 91 10.98 6.52 9.20
C LYS A 91 10.34 6.80 7.83
N HIS A 92 11.15 6.89 6.77
CA HIS A 92 10.64 7.08 5.41
C HIS A 92 10.05 5.80 4.86
N ARG A 93 10.73 4.67 5.11
CA ARG A 93 10.23 3.33 4.77
C ARG A 93 8.90 3.04 5.46
N ASP A 94 8.81 3.30 6.77
CA ASP A 94 7.58 3.09 7.55
C ASP A 94 6.41 3.93 7.02
N ALA A 95 6.68 5.17 6.59
CA ALA A 95 5.66 6.01 5.97
C ALA A 95 5.12 5.39 4.67
N LEU A 96 5.99 4.92 3.76
CA LEU A 96 5.57 4.23 2.54
C LEU A 96 4.82 2.94 2.84
N VAL A 97 5.35 2.11 3.75
CA VAL A 97 4.70 0.86 4.16
C VAL A 97 3.31 1.14 4.73
N SER A 98 3.15 2.22 5.51
CA SER A 98 1.84 2.60 6.06
C SER A 98 0.84 3.03 4.99
N ILE A 99 1.32 3.65 3.91
CA ILE A 99 0.51 3.98 2.73
C ILE A 99 0.08 2.70 2.02
N VAL A 100 1.05 1.84 1.68
CA VAL A 100 0.84 0.63 0.90
C VAL A 100 -0.06 -0.39 1.61
N LEU A 101 0.09 -0.54 2.92
CA LEU A 101 -0.66 -1.50 3.74
C LEU A 101 -1.90 -0.90 4.40
N SER A 102 -2.24 0.36 4.09
CA SER A 102 -3.39 1.07 4.67
C SER A 102 -3.39 1.07 6.20
N THR A 103 -2.23 1.34 6.81
CA THR A 103 -2.07 1.50 8.28
C THR A 103 -1.82 2.96 8.68
N HIS A 104 -1.97 3.89 7.74
CA HIS A 104 -1.84 5.33 7.92
C HIS A 104 -3.00 5.97 8.70
N LYS A 105 -2.84 7.23 9.15
CA LYS A 105 -3.84 7.98 9.93
C LYS A 105 -4.74 8.92 9.10
N LEU A 106 -4.81 8.73 7.78
CA LEU A 106 -5.74 9.46 6.92
C LEU A 106 -7.20 9.00 7.12
N ALA A 107 -8.15 9.89 6.84
CA ALA A 107 -9.57 9.72 7.13
C ALA A 107 -10.17 8.51 6.39
N VAL A 108 -9.73 8.24 5.16
CA VAL A 108 -10.20 7.08 4.37
C VAL A 108 -10.05 5.75 5.13
N GLU A 109 -9.05 5.65 6.01
CA GLU A 109 -8.85 4.49 6.87
C GLU A 109 -9.37 4.72 8.29
N ARG A 110 -9.08 5.85 8.92
CA ARG A 110 -9.43 6.07 10.33
C ARG A 110 -10.93 6.15 10.58
N LEU A 111 -11.68 6.82 9.71
CA LEU A 111 -13.14 6.94 9.81
C LEU A 111 -13.88 5.68 9.34
N ARG A 112 -13.16 4.64 8.91
CA ARG A 112 -13.74 3.30 8.75
C ARG A 112 -14.07 2.66 10.09
N TRP A 113 -13.32 3.01 11.13
CA TRP A 113 -13.37 2.35 12.44
C TRP A 113 -14.25 3.10 13.46
N THR A 114 -14.91 4.17 13.03
CA THR A 114 -15.90 4.89 13.87
C THR A 114 -17.16 4.04 14.07
N THR A 115 -17.98 4.41 15.06
CA THR A 115 -19.27 3.77 15.33
C THR A 115 -20.34 4.87 15.41
N PRO A 116 -21.27 4.95 14.43
CA PRO A 116 -21.32 4.14 13.20
C PRO A 116 -20.12 4.39 12.29
N SER A 117 -19.79 3.43 11.42
CA SER A 117 -18.71 3.59 10.43
C SER A 117 -19.11 4.67 9.42
N THR A 118 -18.23 5.64 9.19
CA THR A 118 -18.48 6.70 8.20
C THR A 118 -18.38 6.12 6.79
N GLU A 119 -19.35 6.42 5.92
CA GLU A 119 -19.30 5.98 4.52
C GLU A 119 -18.07 6.54 3.80
N ARG A 120 -17.54 5.83 2.79
CA ARG A 120 -16.27 6.23 2.15
C ARG A 120 -16.34 7.64 1.56
N GLY A 121 -17.48 8.02 0.98
CA GLY A 121 -17.69 9.36 0.38
C GLY A 121 -17.55 10.49 1.40
N ASP A 122 -17.95 10.25 2.65
CA ASP A 122 -17.96 11.25 3.71
C ASP A 122 -16.66 11.30 4.51
N ARG A 123 -15.65 10.49 4.15
CA ARG A 123 -14.32 10.51 4.80
C ARG A 123 -13.46 11.64 4.24
N LEU A 124 -13.97 12.87 4.35
CA LEU A 124 -13.42 14.05 3.69
C LEU A 124 -12.04 14.43 4.24
N CYS A 125 -11.25 15.07 3.39
CA CYS A 125 -9.93 15.59 3.68
C CYS A 125 -10.01 16.66 4.74
N ARG A 126 -9.21 16.53 5.81
CA ARG A 126 -9.19 17.51 6.89
C ARG A 126 -8.73 18.91 6.45
N MET A 127 -8.08 19.00 5.29
CA MET A 127 -7.57 20.25 4.73
C MET A 127 -8.61 20.94 3.86
N CYS A 128 -9.07 20.29 2.78
CA CYS A 128 -10.00 20.93 1.84
C CYS A 128 -11.48 20.68 2.14
N MET A 129 -11.81 19.64 2.92
CA MET A 129 -13.19 19.26 3.25
C MET A 129 -14.08 19.00 2.02
N ALA A 130 -13.49 18.75 0.85
CA ALA A 130 -14.20 18.61 -0.42
C ALA A 130 -14.06 17.20 -1.04
N ASP A 131 -12.89 16.57 -0.89
CA ASP A 131 -12.60 15.25 -1.43
C ASP A 131 -12.29 14.25 -0.32
N VAL A 132 -12.44 12.95 -0.59
CA VAL A 132 -12.03 11.87 0.32
C VAL A 132 -10.53 11.96 0.64
N GLU A 133 -10.15 11.83 1.91
CA GLU A 133 -8.75 11.90 2.37
C GLU A 133 -7.95 10.63 2.03
N THR A 134 -7.67 10.42 0.75
CA THR A 134 -6.79 9.34 0.28
C THR A 134 -5.32 9.75 0.27
N PRO A 135 -4.37 8.80 0.27
CA PRO A 135 -2.95 9.11 0.06
C PRO A 135 -2.72 9.95 -1.19
N GLU A 136 -3.35 9.59 -2.31
CA GLU A 136 -3.26 10.29 -3.60
C GLU A 136 -3.70 11.75 -3.49
N HIS A 137 -4.89 12.00 -2.92
CA HIS A 137 -5.41 13.35 -2.76
C HIS A 137 -4.43 14.19 -1.93
N VAL A 138 -4.00 13.67 -0.78
CA VAL A 138 -3.09 14.37 0.13
C VAL A 138 -1.72 14.64 -0.51
N LEU A 139 -1.15 13.65 -1.21
CA LEU A 139 0.17 13.74 -1.82
C LEU A 139 0.17 14.62 -3.08
N PHE A 140 -0.84 14.55 -3.94
CA PHE A 140 -0.74 15.14 -5.28
C PHE A 140 -1.69 16.31 -5.51
N ARG A 141 -2.87 16.34 -4.86
CA ARG A 141 -3.93 17.28 -5.25
C ARG A 141 -4.24 18.36 -4.26
N CYS A 142 -4.34 17.99 -2.98
CA CYS A 142 -4.92 18.86 -1.96
C CYS A 142 -4.29 20.25 -1.97
N THR A 143 -5.09 21.29 -2.17
CA THR A 143 -4.67 22.70 -2.16
C THR A 143 -5.12 23.44 -0.90
N GLY A 144 -5.95 22.80 -0.07
CA GLY A 144 -6.64 23.44 1.05
C GLY A 144 -8.07 23.77 0.66
N ASN A 145 -8.82 24.38 1.58
CA ASN A 145 -10.12 24.95 1.26
C ASN A 145 -9.86 26.36 0.71
N ASP A 146 -10.15 26.62 -0.56
CA ASP A 146 -10.02 27.96 -1.15
C ASP A 146 -11.19 28.88 -0.74
N ASN A 147 -12.21 28.35 -0.04
CA ASN A 147 -13.37 29.11 0.42
C ASN A 147 -13.11 29.73 1.81
N ASN A 148 -12.83 31.04 1.80
CA ASN A 148 -12.40 31.91 2.91
C ASN A 148 -13.44 32.17 4.05
N ASP A 149 -14.41 31.29 4.31
CA ASP A 149 -15.58 31.66 5.13
C ASP A 149 -15.78 30.92 6.47
N ILE A 150 -14.74 30.38 7.13
CA ILE A 150 -14.92 29.76 8.46
C ILE A 150 -13.82 30.13 9.46
N ASP A 151 -14.23 30.90 10.48
CA ASP A 151 -13.72 31.04 11.85
C ASP A 151 -12.20 30.84 12.16
N LEU A 152 -11.57 31.95 12.58
CA LEU A 152 -10.13 32.23 12.64
C LEU A 152 -9.33 31.56 13.78
N GLY A 153 -9.81 30.46 14.37
CA GLY A 153 -9.13 29.78 15.49
C GLY A 153 -8.29 28.57 15.07
N ASP A 154 -8.91 27.62 14.38
CA ASP A 154 -8.28 26.35 13.92
C ASP A 154 -7.59 26.49 12.55
N ASP A 155 -7.80 27.64 11.91
CA ASP A 155 -7.36 27.90 10.54
C ASP A 155 -5.86 28.24 10.44
N GLU A 156 -5.21 28.74 11.49
CA GLU A 156 -3.80 29.14 11.38
C GLU A 156 -2.84 27.95 11.27
N GLU A 157 -2.96 26.93 12.13
CA GLU A 157 -2.14 25.70 12.05
C GLU A 157 -2.42 24.96 10.73
N LYS A 158 -3.70 24.91 10.32
CA LYS A 158 -4.13 24.30 9.06
C LYS A 158 -3.54 25.03 7.85
N ALA A 159 -3.61 26.36 7.80
CA ALA A 159 -3.01 27.18 6.75
C ALA A 159 -1.48 27.06 6.71
N ARG A 160 -0.82 27.03 7.88
CA ARG A 160 0.63 26.79 8.00
C ARG A 160 1.02 25.42 7.46
N VAL A 161 0.26 24.38 7.83
CA VAL A 161 0.46 23.01 7.32
C VAL A 161 0.23 22.96 5.81
N MET A 162 -0.82 23.58 5.30
CA MET A 162 -1.15 23.59 3.88
C MET A 162 -0.06 24.30 3.05
N THR A 163 0.37 25.48 3.49
CA THR A 163 1.49 26.21 2.87
C THR A 163 2.74 25.35 2.79
N LYS A 164 3.03 24.60 3.86
CA LYS A 164 4.17 23.67 3.90
C LYS A 164 3.98 22.48 2.98
N MET A 165 2.78 21.92 2.87
CA MET A 165 2.46 20.84 1.94
C MET A 165 2.64 21.28 0.48
N LEU A 166 2.17 22.47 0.11
CA LEU A 166 2.36 23.04 -1.23
C LEU A 166 3.85 23.19 -1.57
N LYS A 167 4.65 23.73 -0.64
CA LYS A 167 6.11 23.84 -0.79
C LYS A 167 6.78 22.47 -0.93
N LEU A 168 6.38 21.49 -0.12
CA LEU A 168 6.89 20.12 -0.20
C LEU A 168 6.56 19.48 -1.55
N ARG A 169 5.34 19.66 -2.06
CA ARG A 169 4.92 19.10 -3.35
C ARG A 169 5.72 19.72 -4.51
N LYS A 170 5.92 21.05 -4.49
CA LYS A 170 6.76 21.73 -5.48
C LYS A 170 8.20 21.21 -5.46
N SER A 171 8.80 21.11 -4.28
CA SER A 171 10.15 20.54 -4.11
C SER A 171 10.22 19.10 -4.58
N PHE A 172 9.23 18.27 -4.23
CA PHE A 172 9.17 16.88 -4.63
C PHE A 172 9.19 16.72 -6.16
N TRP A 173 8.38 17.50 -6.88
CA TRP A 173 8.37 17.42 -8.35
C TRP A 173 9.66 17.93 -8.99
N SER A 174 10.31 18.92 -8.38
CA SER A 174 11.66 19.34 -8.79
C SER A 174 12.68 18.22 -8.60
N ASP A 175 12.66 17.54 -7.45
CA ASP A 175 13.59 16.44 -7.15
C ASP A 175 13.32 15.23 -8.07
N ILE A 176 12.05 14.94 -8.37
CA ILE A 176 11.64 13.86 -9.28
C ILE A 176 12.11 14.13 -10.71
N ALA A 177 12.00 15.36 -11.19
CA ALA A 177 12.49 15.71 -12.52
C ALA A 177 14.00 15.42 -12.70
N CYS A 178 14.79 15.50 -11.62
CA CYS A 178 16.22 15.17 -11.66
C CYS A 178 16.51 13.66 -11.73
N VAL A 179 15.68 12.81 -11.11
CA VAL A 179 15.95 11.36 -10.98
C VAL A 179 15.08 10.48 -11.86
N ALA A 180 13.98 11.03 -12.39
CA ALA A 180 12.99 10.35 -13.20
C ALA A 180 12.29 11.38 -14.13
N PRO A 181 13.00 11.96 -15.10
CA PRO A 181 12.48 13.05 -15.95
C PRO A 181 11.25 12.67 -16.77
N GLN A 182 11.02 11.37 -17.00
CA GLN A 182 9.82 10.85 -17.64
C GLN A 182 8.56 10.96 -16.78
N MET A 183 8.69 11.22 -15.47
CA MET A 183 7.56 11.39 -14.56
C MET A 183 7.14 12.85 -14.51
N ALA A 184 5.82 13.06 -14.57
CA ALA A 184 5.20 14.37 -14.44
C ALA A 184 4.12 14.36 -13.35
N PRO A 185 3.74 15.53 -12.82
CA PRO A 185 2.54 15.67 -12.00
C PRO A 185 1.30 15.10 -12.71
N PRO A 186 0.37 14.50 -11.97
CA PRO A 186 -0.84 13.95 -12.57
C PRO A 186 -1.71 15.07 -13.13
N SER A 187 -2.20 14.90 -14.36
CA SER A 187 -3.10 15.85 -15.01
C SER A 187 -4.57 15.65 -14.61
N ALA A 188 -4.98 14.43 -14.27
CA ALA A 188 -6.37 14.10 -13.94
C ALA A 188 -6.52 13.06 -12.80
N PRO A 189 -7.60 13.10 -11.98
CA PRO A 189 -7.77 12.28 -10.77
C PRO A 189 -7.55 10.78 -10.93
N GLN A 190 -8.02 10.25 -12.05
CA GLN A 190 -7.93 8.83 -12.39
C GLN A 190 -6.48 8.32 -12.47
N ASP A 191 -5.51 9.20 -12.69
CA ASP A 191 -4.11 8.82 -12.91
C ASP A 191 -3.32 8.68 -11.60
N ASP A 192 -3.84 9.21 -10.49
CA ASP A 192 -3.06 9.34 -9.26
C ASP A 192 -2.66 7.99 -8.65
N THR A 193 -3.57 7.01 -8.64
CA THR A 193 -3.28 5.69 -8.10
C THR A 193 -2.25 4.97 -8.96
N ALA A 194 -2.34 5.10 -10.30
CA ALA A 194 -1.37 4.52 -11.21
C ALA A 194 0.01 5.17 -11.02
N LEU A 195 0.06 6.50 -10.88
CA LEU A 195 1.26 7.24 -10.57
C LEU A 195 1.88 6.81 -9.23
N LEU A 196 1.09 6.68 -8.16
CA LEU A 196 1.58 6.24 -6.86
C LEU A 196 2.15 4.82 -6.93
N LYS A 197 1.46 3.89 -7.61
CA LYS A 197 1.98 2.54 -7.88
C LYS A 197 3.32 2.58 -8.63
N PHE A 198 3.43 3.46 -9.62
CA PHE A 198 4.66 3.62 -10.40
C PHE A 198 5.81 4.15 -9.53
N LEU A 199 5.58 5.20 -8.73
CA LEU A 199 6.56 5.74 -7.78
C LEU A 199 7.03 4.71 -6.76
N LEU A 200 6.13 3.85 -6.25
CA LEU A 200 6.44 2.77 -5.31
C LEU A 200 7.27 1.62 -5.92
N ALA A 201 7.26 1.49 -7.25
CA ALA A 201 8.03 0.48 -7.98
C ALA A 201 9.35 1.02 -8.53
N HIS A 202 9.44 2.33 -8.77
CA HIS A 202 10.56 2.97 -9.46
C HIS A 202 11.75 3.21 -8.52
N ARG A 203 12.81 2.40 -8.68
CA ARG A 203 13.99 2.42 -7.82
C ARG A 203 14.72 3.77 -7.79
N PRO A 204 14.96 4.48 -8.91
CA PRO A 204 15.66 5.76 -8.86
C PRO A 204 14.96 6.85 -8.04
N SER A 205 13.63 6.83 -7.95
CA SER A 205 12.85 7.86 -7.24
C SER A 205 12.43 7.45 -5.83
N ILE A 206 12.73 6.22 -5.38
CA ILE A 206 12.08 5.67 -4.19
C ILE A 206 12.46 6.43 -2.91
N GLU A 207 13.73 6.84 -2.78
CA GLU A 207 14.21 7.61 -1.61
C GLU A 207 13.57 9.00 -1.55
N VAL A 208 13.48 9.68 -2.69
CA VAL A 208 12.82 10.99 -2.83
C VAL A 208 11.34 10.86 -2.48
N THR A 209 10.67 9.84 -3.03
CA THR A 209 9.25 9.53 -2.78
C THR A 209 9.00 9.24 -1.30
N ALA A 210 9.85 8.42 -0.69
CA ALA A 210 9.69 8.03 0.72
C ALA A 210 9.86 9.21 1.67
N LYS A 211 10.90 10.03 1.43
CA LYS A 211 11.12 11.27 2.19
C LYS A 211 9.94 12.23 2.04
N TYR A 212 9.40 12.39 0.84
CA TYR A 212 8.23 13.22 0.58
C TYR A 212 7.00 12.72 1.35
N CYS A 213 6.66 11.44 1.20
CA CYS A 213 5.51 10.82 1.87
C CYS A 213 5.59 10.98 3.40
N TYR A 214 6.76 10.70 3.99
CA TYR A 214 6.97 10.90 5.42
C TYR A 214 6.74 12.35 5.85
N ARG A 215 7.31 13.32 5.12
CA ARG A 215 7.14 14.75 5.46
C ARG A 215 5.70 15.19 5.32
N VAL A 216 4.99 14.76 4.27
CA VAL A 216 3.57 15.10 4.08
C VAL A 216 2.73 14.53 5.22
N LEU A 217 2.80 13.21 5.46
CA LEU A 217 2.03 12.56 6.53
C LEU A 217 2.33 13.18 7.90
N LYS A 218 3.61 13.47 8.19
CA LYS A 218 4.00 14.13 9.44
C LYS A 218 3.33 15.48 9.64
N ASN A 219 3.09 16.26 8.59
CA ASN A 219 2.41 17.56 8.72
C ASN A 219 0.89 17.39 8.75
N VAL A 220 0.32 16.52 7.91
CA VAL A 220 -1.13 16.25 7.88
C VAL A 220 -1.63 15.75 9.23
N TYR A 221 -0.86 14.89 9.90
CA TYR A 221 -1.24 14.34 11.20
C TYR A 221 -1.24 15.35 12.36
N LYS A 222 -0.77 16.59 12.13
CA LYS A 222 -0.88 17.67 13.11
C LYS A 222 -2.27 18.30 13.13
N VAL A 223 -2.96 18.26 11.99
CA VAL A 223 -4.31 18.81 11.88
C VAL A 223 -5.29 17.76 12.35
N PRO A 224 -6.25 18.10 13.23
CA PRO A 224 -7.33 17.21 13.63
C PRO A 224 -8.06 16.63 12.41
N MET A 225 -8.57 15.41 12.55
CA MET A 225 -9.38 14.82 11.48
C MET A 225 -10.70 15.59 11.38
N TYR A 226 -11.13 15.89 10.15
CA TYR A 226 -12.47 16.42 9.95
C TYR A 226 -13.51 15.32 10.24
N GLN A 227 -14.52 15.67 11.03
CA GLN A 227 -15.68 14.85 11.31
C GLN A 227 -16.91 15.70 10.94
N PRO A 228 -17.64 15.33 9.87
CA PRO A 228 -18.88 16.02 9.50
C PRO A 228 -19.98 15.82 10.55
#